data_AF-A0A1Y2L6N2-F1
#
_entry.id   AF-A0A1Y2L6N2-F1
#
_cell.length_a   1.000
_cell.length_b   1.000
_cell.length_c   1.000
_cell.angle_alpha   90.00
_cell.angle_beta   90.00
_cell.angle_gamma   90.00
#
_symmetry.space_group_name_H-M   'P 1'
#
loop_
_entity.id
_entity.type
_entity.pdbx_description
1 polymer ?
#
loop_
_entity_poly.entity_id
_entity_poly.type
_entity_poly.pdbx_seq_one_letter_code
_entity_poly.pdbx_strand_id
1 'polypeptide(L)'
;MTVEATSGLMYCYFSLKTALPRNNPGIRYRVSPKYGAFMPEQTAQTSRDVQNGTGMEMDDTAFSPPHHNTSTQQSAGFMTTLKAWLYRYRVLLLLLWVLGLVAIGYAGVERRFAVTDRHNLDKVVHVSVFAAMAFWPIMVCGRRLISVFFVIIVALGAPGLELMQAHFGNGRIASLADMSASLSGVAVGVIIAICLRRA
;
A
#
# COMPACT_ATOMS: atom_id res chain seq x y z
N MET A 1 -19.86 4.68 -17.76
CA MET A 1 -19.59 3.54 -16.85
C MET A 1 -18.09 3.46 -16.58
N THR A 2 -17.60 4.41 -15.80
CA THR A 2 -16.24 4.54 -15.30
C THR A 2 -16.36 5.61 -14.20
N VAL A 3 -15.54 5.57 -13.15
CA VAL A 3 -15.39 6.59 -12.06
C VAL A 3 -16.02 6.29 -10.67
N GLU A 4 -16.58 5.11 -10.35
CA GLU A 4 -16.98 4.83 -8.95
C GLU A 4 -15.95 4.10 -8.07
N ALA A 5 -14.84 3.61 -8.65
CA ALA A 5 -13.76 2.99 -7.86
C ALA A 5 -12.95 3.98 -6.99
N THR A 6 -13.10 5.29 -7.21
CA THR A 6 -12.51 6.36 -6.40
C THR A 6 -13.29 6.67 -5.11
N SER A 7 -14.50 6.13 -4.95
CA SER A 7 -15.36 6.41 -3.80
C SER A 7 -14.88 5.80 -2.48
N GLY A 8 -14.16 4.67 -2.52
CA GLY A 8 -13.60 4.03 -1.32
C GLY A 8 -12.50 4.86 -0.63
N LEU A 9 -11.61 5.48 -1.40
CA LEU A 9 -10.63 6.45 -0.87
C LEU A 9 -11.31 7.77 -0.44
N MET A 10 -12.42 8.13 -1.09
CA MET A 10 -13.19 9.33 -0.76
C MET A 10 -13.94 9.19 0.56
N TYR A 11 -14.41 8.00 0.95
CA TYR A 11 -15.02 7.77 2.26
C TYR A 11 -13.99 7.86 3.41
N CYS A 12 -12.77 7.35 3.21
CA CYS A 12 -11.66 7.61 4.14
C CYS A 12 -11.31 9.11 4.22
N TYR A 13 -11.37 9.84 3.09
CA TYR A 13 -11.14 11.28 3.07
C TYR A 13 -12.28 12.07 3.75
N PHE A 14 -13.53 11.60 3.66
CA PHE A 14 -14.70 12.24 4.26
C PHE A 14 -14.73 12.08 5.78
N SER A 15 -14.41 10.88 6.30
CA SER A 15 -14.25 10.66 7.75
C SER A 15 -13.07 11.42 8.36
N LEU A 16 -11.99 11.63 7.61
CA LEU A 16 -10.84 12.43 8.09
C LEU A 16 -11.15 13.93 8.15
N LYS A 17 -12.03 14.42 7.26
CA LYS A 17 -12.41 15.85 7.19
C LYS A 17 -13.37 16.29 8.32
N THR A 18 -14.10 15.36 8.93
CA THR A 18 -14.95 15.62 10.10
C THR A 18 -14.22 15.51 11.44
N ALA A 19 -12.99 15.00 11.46
CA ALA A 19 -12.19 14.78 12.67
C ALA A 19 -11.12 15.87 12.91
N LEU A 20 -11.00 16.89 12.05
CA LEU A 20 -10.09 18.00 12.29
C LEU A 20 -10.75 19.05 13.20
N PRO A 21 -10.13 19.41 14.36
CA PRO A 21 -10.63 20.50 15.19
C PRO A 21 -10.57 21.82 14.41
N ARG A 22 -11.64 22.62 14.51
CA ARG A 22 -11.68 23.99 13.96
C ARG A 22 -10.43 24.75 14.42
N ASN A 23 -9.64 25.17 13.43
CA ASN A 23 -8.38 25.87 13.58
C ASN A 23 -8.57 27.14 14.42
N ASN A 24 -7.83 27.24 15.53
CA ASN A 24 -7.76 28.41 16.39
C ASN A 24 -6.62 29.32 15.86
N PRO A 25 -6.90 30.51 15.30
CA PRO A 25 -5.89 31.34 14.65
C PRO A 25 -5.10 32.13 15.71
N GLY A 26 -4.14 31.49 16.39
CA GLY A 26 -3.48 32.15 17.53
C GLY A 26 -2.01 31.81 17.80
N ILE A 27 -1.41 30.79 17.18
CA ILE A 27 -0.06 30.37 17.58
C ILE A 27 0.94 30.58 16.43
N ARG A 28 1.63 31.73 16.48
CA ARG A 28 2.84 31.98 15.68
C ARG A 28 4.01 31.24 16.32
N TYR A 29 4.48 30.17 15.68
CA TYR A 29 5.78 29.60 16.02
C TYR A 29 6.89 30.43 15.38
N ARG A 30 7.75 31.02 16.22
CA ARG A 30 8.97 31.71 15.82
C ARG A 30 10.07 30.68 15.58
N VAL A 31 10.37 30.40 14.31
CA VAL A 31 11.50 29.55 13.92
C VAL A 31 12.79 30.35 14.13
N SER A 32 13.70 29.81 14.95
CA SER A 32 15.03 30.38 15.16
C SER A 32 16.03 29.61 14.30
N PRO A 33 16.78 30.26 13.38
CA PRO A 33 17.80 29.58 12.59
C PRO A 33 19.10 29.56 13.39
N LYS A 34 19.54 28.39 13.85
CA LYS A 34 20.93 28.18 14.24
C LYS A 34 21.62 27.32 13.20
N TYR A 35 22.36 28.02 12.35
CA TYR A 35 23.47 27.48 11.58
C TYR A 35 24.53 26.88 12.51
N GLY A 36 25.05 25.73 12.11
CA GLY A 36 26.23 25.10 12.69
C GLY A 36 26.77 24.08 11.69
N ALA A 37 27.62 24.54 10.79
CA ALA A 37 28.41 23.71 9.89
C ALA A 37 29.46 22.92 10.68
N PHE A 38 29.70 21.65 10.34
CA PHE A 38 31.03 21.06 10.42
C PHE A 38 31.20 19.87 9.45
N MET A 39 32.44 19.75 8.99
CA MET A 39 33.08 19.03 7.87
C MET A 39 32.81 17.52 7.68
N PRO A 40 33.20 16.96 6.50
CA PRO A 40 33.07 15.54 6.14
C PRO A 40 34.27 14.71 6.63
N GLU A 41 34.04 13.45 6.96
CA GLU A 41 35.10 12.49 7.27
C GLU A 41 35.32 11.53 6.10
N GLN A 42 36.57 11.51 5.62
CA GLN A 42 37.14 10.63 4.61
C GLN A 42 37.45 9.23 5.18
N THR A 43 37.77 8.31 4.27
CA THR A 43 38.39 6.98 4.40
C THR A 43 37.41 5.81 4.57
N ALA A 44 37.50 4.70 3.84
CA ALA A 44 38.67 4.06 3.24
C ALA A 44 38.37 3.45 1.86
N GLN A 45 39.26 3.73 0.90
CA GLN A 45 39.47 2.90 -0.29
C GLN A 45 40.36 1.73 0.12
N THR A 46 39.92 0.51 -0.13
CA THR A 46 40.77 -0.68 -0.04
C THR A 46 41.16 -1.10 -1.45
N SER A 47 42.43 -0.88 -1.78
CA SER A 47 43.13 -1.44 -2.92
C SER A 47 43.05 -2.96 -2.97
N ARG A 48 42.80 -3.51 -4.15
CA ARG A 48 43.39 -4.77 -4.60
C ARG A 48 43.75 -4.64 -6.08
N ASP A 49 44.98 -4.21 -6.29
CA ASP A 49 45.77 -4.57 -7.48
C ASP A 49 46.24 -6.01 -7.31
N VAL A 50 45.97 -6.88 -8.29
CA VAL A 50 46.93 -7.90 -8.73
C VAL A 50 46.91 -8.00 -10.26
N GLN A 51 48.11 -7.76 -10.77
CA GLN A 51 48.69 -7.74 -12.09
C GLN A 51 48.46 -8.94 -13.04
N ASN A 52 48.68 -8.59 -14.32
CA ASN A 52 49.44 -9.30 -15.36
C ASN A 52 48.74 -10.32 -16.27
N GLY A 53 48.62 -9.88 -17.53
CA GLY A 53 48.53 -10.72 -18.72
C GLY A 53 48.86 -9.89 -19.97
N THR A 54 50.14 -9.69 -20.22
CA THR A 54 50.69 -9.11 -21.45
C THR A 54 50.46 -10.04 -22.63
N GLY A 55 49.73 -9.57 -23.63
CA GLY A 55 49.65 -10.15 -24.97
C GLY A 55 49.46 -9.02 -25.98
N MET A 56 50.56 -8.64 -26.64
CA MET A 56 50.55 -7.80 -27.83
C MET A 56 49.93 -8.62 -28.98
N GLU A 57 48.87 -8.10 -29.58
CA GLU A 57 48.59 -8.34 -30.99
C GLU A 57 48.10 -7.01 -31.58
N MET A 58 48.97 -6.43 -32.40
CA MET A 58 48.63 -5.35 -33.31
C MET A 58 47.79 -5.95 -34.43
N ASP A 59 46.59 -5.44 -34.64
CA ASP A 59 46.06 -5.41 -35.99
C ASP A 59 45.31 -4.10 -36.22
N ASP A 60 45.85 -3.34 -37.16
CA ASP A 60 45.27 -2.15 -37.75
C ASP A 60 44.08 -2.60 -38.61
N THR A 61 42.91 -2.00 -38.43
CA THR A 61 42.12 -1.36 -39.50
C THR A 61 40.69 -1.07 -39.06
N ALA A 62 40.20 0.09 -39.52
CA ALA A 62 38.81 0.54 -39.52
C ALA A 62 38.21 1.01 -38.18
N PHE A 63 38.67 2.16 -37.71
CA PHE A 63 37.88 3.03 -36.83
C PHE A 63 36.63 3.53 -37.59
N SER A 64 35.55 2.77 -37.51
CA SER A 64 34.20 3.26 -37.81
C SER A 64 33.65 3.91 -36.54
N PRO A 65 33.27 5.20 -36.54
CA PRO A 65 32.60 5.78 -35.38
C PRO A 65 31.27 5.02 -35.17
N PRO A 66 30.99 4.47 -33.98
CA PRO A 66 29.70 3.84 -33.72
C PRO A 66 28.62 4.93 -33.78
N HIS A 67 27.94 5.00 -34.92
CA HIS A 67 26.74 5.79 -35.10
C HIS A 67 25.67 5.32 -34.11
N HIS A 68 25.28 6.25 -33.23
CA HIS A 68 23.99 6.37 -32.59
C HIS A 68 23.03 5.18 -32.72
N ASN A 69 23.06 4.29 -31.72
CA ASN A 69 21.82 3.63 -31.30
C ASN A 69 21.19 4.51 -30.22
N THR A 70 20.62 5.61 -30.67
CA THR A 70 19.66 6.43 -29.93
C THR A 70 18.60 5.50 -29.37
N SER A 71 18.69 5.26 -28.06
CA SER A 71 17.56 5.19 -27.16
C SER A 71 16.28 4.65 -27.80
N THR A 72 16.20 3.33 -27.97
CA THR A 72 14.93 2.68 -27.64
C THR A 72 14.74 2.87 -26.14
N GLN A 73 14.32 4.08 -25.75
CA GLN A 73 13.51 4.35 -24.58
C GLN A 73 12.21 3.59 -24.84
N GLN A 74 12.32 2.25 -24.78
CA GLN A 74 11.22 1.33 -24.78
C GLN A 74 10.49 1.74 -23.51
N SER A 75 9.43 2.52 -23.69
CA SER A 75 8.65 3.11 -22.60
C SER A 75 8.37 1.96 -21.65
N ALA A 76 9.08 1.95 -20.52
CA ALA A 76 8.87 0.93 -19.50
C ALA A 76 7.38 0.97 -19.23
N GLY A 77 6.67 -0.09 -19.63
CA GLY A 77 5.22 -0.08 -19.68
C GLY A 77 4.69 0.42 -18.34
N PHE A 78 3.60 1.19 -18.33
CA PHE A 78 3.09 1.81 -17.09
C PHE A 78 3.06 0.82 -15.89
N MET A 79 2.78 -0.46 -16.14
CA MET A 79 2.84 -1.52 -15.12
C MET A 79 4.22 -1.83 -14.56
N THR A 80 5.30 -1.79 -15.33
CA THR A 80 6.66 -1.99 -14.80
C THR A 80 7.06 -0.84 -13.89
N THR A 81 6.72 0.39 -14.28
CA THR A 81 6.96 1.59 -13.47
C THR A 81 6.13 1.56 -12.17
N LEU A 82 4.85 1.18 -12.27
CA LEU A 82 3.98 1.02 -11.11
C LEU A 82 4.47 -0.07 -10.15
N LYS A 83 4.89 -1.24 -10.66
CA LYS A 83 5.47 -2.33 -9.85
C LYS A 83 6.73 -1.88 -9.12
N ALA A 84 7.63 -1.16 -9.80
CA ALA A 84 8.84 -0.63 -9.19
C ALA A 84 8.53 0.39 -8.08
N TRP A 85 7.55 1.28 -8.33
CA TRP A 85 7.10 2.26 -7.35
C TRP A 85 6.48 1.59 -6.11
N LEU A 86 5.56 0.63 -6.31
CA LEU A 86 4.95 -0.14 -5.23
C LEU A 86 5.99 -0.86 -4.38
N TYR A 87 7.01 -1.44 -5.02
CA TYR A 87 8.08 -2.13 -4.30
C TYR A 87 8.95 -1.17 -3.49
N ARG A 88 9.25 0.02 -4.03
CA ARG A 88 10.02 1.07 -3.35
C ARG A 88 9.32 1.56 -2.09
N TYR A 89 8.00 1.75 -2.14
CA TYR A 89 7.21 2.27 -1.02
C TYR A 89 6.52 1.18 -0.19
N ARG A 90 6.86 -0.10 -0.40
CA ARG A 90 6.16 -1.25 0.20
C ARG A 90 5.97 -1.16 1.72
N VAL A 91 6.96 -0.66 2.44
CA VAL A 91 6.91 -0.59 3.91
C VAL A 91 5.89 0.45 4.35
N LEU A 92 5.90 1.63 3.73
CA LEU A 92 4.91 2.69 4.01
C LEU A 92 3.50 2.23 3.63
N LEU A 93 3.35 1.53 2.50
CA LEU A 93 2.07 0.99 2.05
C LEU A 93 1.54 -0.10 3.00
N LEU A 94 2.42 -0.92 3.59
CA LEU A 94 2.05 -1.91 4.60
C LEU A 94 1.72 -1.27 5.95
N LEU A 95 2.45 -0.24 6.37
CA LEU A 95 2.13 0.53 7.57
C LEU A 95 0.76 1.21 7.44
N LEU A 96 0.46 1.80 6.29
CA LEU A 96 -0.85 2.37 5.99
C LEU A 96 -1.95 1.31 6.01
N TRP A 97 -1.65 0.10 5.52
CA TRP A 97 -2.57 -1.03 5.58
C TRP A 97 -2.84 -1.49 7.03
N VAL A 98 -1.81 -1.59 7.87
CA VAL A 98 -1.98 -1.90 9.30
C VAL A 98 -2.79 -0.80 9.99
N LEU A 99 -2.53 0.47 9.68
CA LEU A 99 -3.32 1.59 10.19
C LEU A 99 -4.79 1.48 9.74
N GLY A 100 -5.04 1.03 8.51
CA GLY A 100 -6.37 0.71 8.00
C GLY A 100 -7.07 -0.39 8.82
N LEU A 101 -6.39 -1.48 9.17
CA LEU A 101 -6.95 -2.51 10.06
C LEU A 101 -7.34 -1.95 11.42
N VAL A 102 -6.47 -1.14 12.02
CA VAL A 102 -6.74 -0.52 13.32
C VAL A 102 -7.94 0.42 13.23
N ALA A 103 -8.02 1.23 12.16
CA ALA A 103 -9.15 2.14 11.93
C ALA A 103 -10.47 1.38 11.74
N ILE A 104 -10.49 0.29 10.98
CA ILE A 104 -11.67 -0.57 10.78
C ILE A 104 -12.09 -1.21 12.11
N GLY A 105 -11.14 -1.74 12.88
CA GLY A 105 -11.41 -2.32 14.20
C GLY A 105 -12.01 -1.30 15.17
N TYR A 106 -11.43 -0.10 15.21
CA TYR A 106 -11.93 0.99 16.03
C TYR A 106 -13.35 1.43 15.60
N ALA A 107 -13.57 1.65 14.30
CA ALA A 107 -14.88 2.01 13.76
C ALA A 107 -15.94 0.90 13.98
N GLY A 108 -15.52 -0.37 13.98
CA GLY A 108 -16.37 -1.51 14.27
C GLY A 108 -16.85 -1.56 15.71
N VAL A 109 -16.05 -1.07 16.67
CA VAL A 109 -16.41 -0.99 18.09
C VAL A 109 -17.25 0.25 18.39
N GLU A 110 -16.96 1.39 17.75
CA GLU A 110 -17.64 2.64 18.07
C GLU A 110 -19.01 2.78 17.40
N ARG A 111 -20.07 2.72 18.22
CA ARG A 111 -21.49 2.79 17.78
C ARG A 111 -21.86 4.03 16.96
N ARG A 112 -21.10 5.11 17.06
CA ARG A 112 -21.42 6.40 16.43
C ARG A 112 -21.39 6.35 14.91
N PHE A 113 -20.78 5.31 14.33
CA PHE A 113 -20.66 5.11 12.89
C PHE A 113 -21.66 4.09 12.32
N ALA A 114 -22.62 3.60 13.12
CA ALA A 114 -23.68 2.75 12.60
C ALA A 114 -24.59 3.56 11.67
N VAL A 115 -24.34 3.46 10.35
CA VAL A 115 -25.13 4.11 9.31
C VAL A 115 -26.58 3.63 9.42
N THR A 116 -27.46 4.56 9.77
CA THR A 116 -28.88 4.29 10.02
C THR A 116 -29.61 4.02 8.69
N ASP A 117 -30.36 2.92 8.63
CA ASP A 117 -31.48 2.61 7.72
C ASP A 117 -31.26 2.22 6.23
N ARG A 118 -30.06 1.83 5.78
CA ARG A 118 -29.92 1.09 4.50
C ARG A 118 -29.25 -0.27 4.65
N HIS A 119 -30.08 -1.29 4.92
CA HIS A 119 -29.65 -2.68 5.14
C HIS A 119 -28.78 -3.28 4.01
N ASN A 120 -28.90 -2.77 2.77
CA ASN A 120 -28.08 -3.23 1.65
C ASN A 120 -26.74 -2.49 1.54
N LEU A 121 -26.65 -1.24 2.01
CA LEU A 121 -25.45 -0.41 1.85
C LEU A 121 -24.33 -0.90 2.78
N ASP A 122 -24.69 -1.33 3.98
CA ASP A 122 -23.76 -1.91 4.96
C ASP A 122 -23.00 -3.10 4.38
N LYS A 123 -23.72 -4.03 3.72
CA LYS A 123 -23.12 -5.21 3.07
C LYS A 123 -22.14 -4.84 1.97
N VAL A 124 -22.45 -3.83 1.15
CA VAL A 124 -21.56 -3.35 0.09
C VAL A 124 -20.30 -2.73 0.66
N VAL A 125 -20.42 -1.99 1.77
CA VAL A 125 -19.26 -1.44 2.49
C VAL A 125 -18.38 -2.57 3.01
N HIS A 126 -18.95 -3.59 3.65
CA HIS A 126 -18.20 -4.77 4.10
C HIS A 126 -17.47 -5.47 2.95
N VAL A 127 -18.17 -5.76 1.84
CA VAL A 127 -17.55 -6.39 0.65
C VAL A 127 -16.40 -5.54 0.12
N SER A 128 -16.60 -4.23 -0.07
CA SER A 128 -15.61 -3.35 -0.68
C SER A 128 -14.37 -3.14 0.19
N VAL A 129 -14.55 -2.94 1.50
CA VAL A 129 -13.45 -2.74 2.45
C VAL A 129 -12.61 -4.02 2.55
N PHE A 130 -13.24 -5.17 2.74
CA PHE A 130 -12.51 -6.44 2.85
C PHE A 130 -11.85 -6.85 1.52
N ALA A 131 -12.47 -6.51 0.38
CA ALA A 131 -11.83 -6.69 -0.93
C ALA A 131 -10.56 -5.85 -1.07
N ALA A 132 -10.60 -4.57 -0.71
CA ALA A 132 -9.43 -3.70 -0.73
C ALA A 132 -8.33 -4.19 0.23
N MET A 133 -8.71 -4.61 1.43
CA MET A 133 -7.79 -5.11 2.45
C MET A 133 -7.10 -6.42 2.05
N ALA A 134 -7.79 -7.32 1.34
CA ALA A 134 -7.22 -8.56 0.84
C ALA A 134 -6.38 -8.36 -0.44
N PHE A 135 -6.80 -7.42 -1.30
CA PHE A 135 -6.12 -7.09 -2.55
C PHE A 135 -4.70 -6.56 -2.32
N TRP A 136 -4.55 -5.67 -1.34
CA TRP A 136 -3.36 -4.86 -1.16
C TRP A 136 -2.08 -5.66 -0.80
N PRO A 137 -2.09 -6.56 0.20
CA PRO A 137 -0.90 -7.33 0.57
C PRO A 137 -0.44 -8.24 -0.56
N ILE A 138 -1.40 -8.77 -1.35
CA ILE A 138 -1.06 -9.51 -2.55
C ILE A 138 -0.24 -8.60 -3.44
N MET A 139 -0.76 -7.47 -3.90
CA MET A 139 -0.07 -6.59 -4.84
C MET A 139 1.30 -6.11 -4.36
N VAL A 140 1.44 -5.75 -3.07
CA VAL A 140 2.64 -5.12 -2.50
C VAL A 140 3.74 -6.12 -2.15
N CYS A 141 3.42 -7.27 -1.56
CA CYS A 141 4.47 -8.14 -0.97
C CYS A 141 5.24 -8.99 -1.99
N GLY A 142 4.70 -9.23 -3.19
CA GLY A 142 5.31 -10.04 -4.26
C GLY A 142 5.41 -11.54 -3.96
N ARG A 143 5.89 -11.90 -2.76
CA ARG A 143 6.04 -13.27 -2.25
C ARG A 143 4.70 -13.90 -1.93
N ARG A 144 4.43 -15.07 -2.52
CA ARG A 144 3.18 -15.82 -2.36
C ARG A 144 2.85 -16.12 -0.89
N LEU A 145 3.82 -16.63 -0.11
CA LEU A 145 3.58 -17.02 1.29
C LEU A 145 3.23 -15.85 2.21
N ILE A 146 3.97 -14.74 2.12
CA ILE A 146 3.71 -13.55 2.94
C ILE A 146 2.34 -12.94 2.59
N SER A 147 2.01 -12.90 1.30
CA SER A 147 0.72 -12.39 0.83
C SER A 147 -0.43 -13.25 1.38
N VAL A 148 -0.29 -14.58 1.32
CA VAL A 148 -1.29 -15.52 1.87
C VAL A 148 -1.46 -15.32 3.37
N PHE A 149 -0.37 -15.15 4.12
CA PHE A 149 -0.44 -14.88 5.56
C PHE A 149 -1.28 -13.62 5.88
N PHE A 150 -1.06 -12.52 5.17
CA PHE A 150 -1.87 -11.31 5.36
C PHE A 150 -3.34 -11.49 4.95
N VAL A 151 -3.60 -12.20 3.86
CA VAL A 151 -4.98 -12.52 3.44
C VAL A 151 -5.69 -13.36 4.50
N ILE A 152 -5.01 -14.32 5.13
CA ILE A 152 -5.55 -15.10 6.25
C ILE A 152 -5.87 -14.19 7.44
N ILE A 153 -5.00 -13.24 7.78
CA ILE A 153 -5.27 -12.25 8.85
C ILE A 153 -6.55 -11.47 8.54
N VAL A 154 -6.73 -11.00 7.30
CA VAL A 154 -7.96 -10.28 6.90
C VAL A 154 -9.19 -11.19 6.96
N ALA A 155 -9.07 -12.43 6.49
CA ALA A 155 -10.16 -13.41 6.53
C ALA A 155 -10.59 -13.76 7.96
N LEU A 156 -9.64 -13.91 8.88
CA LEU A 156 -9.90 -14.12 10.31
C LEU A 156 -10.37 -12.83 11.02
N GLY A 157 -10.02 -11.66 10.48
CA GLY A 157 -10.51 -10.37 10.95
C GLY A 157 -12.03 -10.23 10.81
N ALA A 158 -12.64 -10.77 9.75
CA ALA A 158 -14.10 -10.71 9.55
C ALA A 158 -14.91 -11.30 10.72
N PRO A 159 -14.73 -12.58 11.12
CA PRO A 159 -15.41 -13.12 12.30
C PRO A 159 -14.93 -12.47 13.61
N GLY A 160 -13.67 -12.03 13.66
CA GLY A 160 -13.14 -11.30 14.82
C GLY A 160 -13.88 -9.99 15.10
N LEU A 161 -14.21 -9.22 14.05
CA LEU A 161 -14.98 -7.97 14.19
C LEU A 161 -16.41 -8.23 14.67
N GLU A 162 -17.08 -9.26 14.15
CA GLU A 162 -18.43 -9.66 14.61
C GLU A 162 -18.42 -10.11 16.08
N LEU A 163 -17.42 -10.89 16.49
CA LEU A 163 -17.24 -11.29 17.88
C LEU A 163 -16.97 -10.10 18.80
N MET A 164 -16.13 -9.15 18.36
CA MET A 164 -15.88 -7.92 19.10
C MET A 164 -17.13 -7.05 19.20
N GLN A 165 -17.95 -6.97 18.14
CA GLN A 165 -19.23 -6.27 18.17
C GLN A 165 -20.24 -6.94 19.09
N ALA A 166 -20.31 -8.28 19.13
CA ALA A 166 -21.18 -8.99 20.06
C ALA A 166 -20.74 -8.78 21.52
N HIS A 167 -19.42 -8.74 21.78
CA HIS A 167 -18.89 -8.62 23.13
C HIS A 167 -18.91 -7.18 23.67
N PHE A 168 -18.46 -6.21 22.86
CA PHE A 168 -18.32 -4.80 23.27
C PHE A 168 -19.47 -3.90 22.78
N GLY A 169 -20.24 -4.34 21.79
CA GLY A 169 -21.27 -3.54 21.15
C GLY A 169 -22.60 -3.50 21.91
N ASN A 170 -22.62 -3.42 23.24
CA ASN A 170 -23.79 -3.08 24.09
C ASN A 170 -25.15 -3.71 23.65
N GLY A 171 -25.18 -4.94 23.15
CA GLY A 171 -26.41 -5.62 22.68
C GLY A 171 -26.64 -5.68 21.16
N ARG A 172 -25.63 -5.41 20.32
CA ARG A 172 -25.68 -5.73 18.89
C ARG A 172 -25.46 -7.24 18.71
N ILE A 173 -26.33 -7.91 17.97
CA ILE A 173 -26.21 -9.34 17.67
C ILE A 173 -25.25 -9.49 16.49
N ALA A 174 -24.29 -10.41 16.59
CA ALA A 174 -23.42 -10.78 15.47
C ALA A 174 -24.26 -11.18 14.26
N SER A 175 -23.94 -10.60 13.10
CA SER A 175 -24.69 -10.78 11.88
C SER A 175 -23.95 -11.74 10.97
N LEU A 176 -24.52 -12.94 10.79
CA LEU A 176 -23.97 -13.92 9.85
C LEU A 176 -23.92 -13.35 8.42
N ALA A 177 -24.85 -12.45 8.08
CA ALA A 177 -24.88 -11.79 6.78
C ALA A 177 -23.65 -10.90 6.57
N ASP A 178 -23.24 -10.11 7.58
CA ASP A 178 -22.11 -9.19 7.47
C ASP A 178 -20.77 -9.94 7.49
N MET A 179 -20.71 -11.05 8.23
CA MET A 179 -19.60 -12.01 8.14
C MET A 179 -19.45 -12.58 6.72
N SER A 180 -20.56 -13.04 6.11
CA SER A 180 -20.55 -13.60 4.75
C SER A 180 -20.20 -12.55 3.69
N ALA A 181 -20.70 -11.32 3.85
CA ALA A 181 -20.37 -10.19 2.99
C ALA A 181 -18.87 -9.87 3.06
N SER A 182 -18.30 -9.82 4.26
CA SER A 182 -16.87 -9.59 4.47
C SER A 182 -16.00 -10.67 3.81
N LEU A 183 -16.35 -11.96 3.99
CA LEU A 183 -15.65 -13.08 3.36
C LEU A 183 -15.75 -13.06 1.83
N SER A 184 -16.91 -12.72 1.29
CA SER A 184 -17.09 -12.56 -0.15
C SER A 184 -16.23 -11.40 -0.71
N GLY A 185 -16.10 -10.31 0.05
CA GLY A 185 -15.16 -9.23 -0.23
C GLY A 185 -13.73 -9.72 -0.33
N VAL A 186 -13.25 -10.47 0.67
CA VAL A 186 -11.91 -11.07 0.65
C VAL A 186 -11.70 -11.91 -0.62
N ALA A 187 -12.64 -12.79 -0.95
CA ALA A 187 -12.55 -13.63 -2.15
C ALA A 187 -12.45 -12.81 -3.44
N VAL A 188 -13.30 -11.78 -3.59
CA VAL A 188 -13.27 -10.87 -4.74
C VAL A 188 -11.93 -10.13 -4.83
N GLY A 189 -11.43 -9.59 -3.72
CA GLY A 189 -10.14 -8.90 -3.67
C GLY A 189 -8.96 -9.80 -4.07
N VAL A 190 -8.96 -11.06 -3.60
CA VAL A 190 -7.96 -12.07 -3.96
C VAL A 190 -8.01 -12.40 -5.45
N ILE A 191 -9.21 -12.65 -5.99
CA ILE A 191 -9.39 -12.99 -7.42
C ILE A 191 -8.88 -11.84 -8.30
N ILE A 192 -9.30 -10.60 -8.01
CA ILE A 192 -8.86 -9.41 -8.75
C ILE A 192 -7.33 -9.28 -8.70
N ALA A 193 -6.72 -9.41 -7.52
CA ALA A 193 -5.27 -9.32 -7.36
C ALA A 193 -4.52 -10.41 -8.15
N ILE A 194 -5.05 -11.64 -8.18
CA ILE A 194 -4.46 -12.75 -8.95
C ILE A 194 -4.58 -12.48 -10.45
N CYS A 195 -5.75 -12.04 -10.94
CA CYS A 195 -5.96 -11.69 -12.33
C CYS A 195 -5.01 -10.58 -12.80
N LEU A 196 -4.89 -9.49 -12.04
CA LEU A 196 -4.00 -8.37 -12.37
C LEU A 196 -2.50 -8.72 -12.31
N ARG A 197 -2.13 -9.78 -11.60
CA ARG A 197 -0.75 -10.27 -11.56
C ARG A 197 -0.40 -11.22 -12.69
N ARG A 198 -1.41 -11.84 -13.29
CA ARG A 198 -1.27 -12.77 -14.42
C ARG A 198 -1.36 -12.05 -15.77
N ALA A 199 -2.05 -10.92 -15.83
CA ALA A 199 -2.05 -10.00 -16.96
C ALA A 199 -0.72 -9.24 -17.07
#